data_AF-A0A3B1BY09-F1
#
_entry.id   AF-A0A3B1BY09-F1
#
_cell.length_a   1.000
_cell.length_b   1.000
_cell.length_c   1.000
_cell.angle_alpha   90.00
_cell.angle_beta   90.00
_cell.angle_gamma   90.00
#
_symmetry.space_group_name_H-M   'P 1'
#
loop_
_entity.id
_entity.type
_entity.pdbx_description
1 polymer ?
#
loop_
_entity_poly.entity_id
_entity_poly.type
_entity_poly.pdbx_seq_one_letter_code
_entity_poly.pdbx_strand_id
1 'polypeptide(L)'
;MPETKSFIEPVWENVTAPCGGVGGCPAHTNIAGSLHALSLNDVSQAWKIMMETHPLRSVLGRVCYGFCEEPCNRGDFDSPVSIQVLEAVIGDYGFDPDYEPEKAEPNGKKVLIVGSGPCGLTAGWYLTLAGFEAVIYEASEKPGGMLRYGIPSYRLEKDILDREIGLIEKIGVKIELNKKVNTSDIVRSLDGGEFDAVIIASGAGNIRYAGFEGEKKGINGLDFLRRINTGEYKEGHLTGKKVIVIGGGNAAMDACRSAIRLGAESVRTVYRRTEDMMPAHANEVQQAREEGVIFEFLSSPENFDGANLTSRKMKLGEPDDTGRRRPEPSDETVEYPTDVLIMAIGQEPSEWDFQKRSNIFIGGDARKDSEGTVIHSIASGKRSADEVSRLLTGIQLFEPLGEEVTYDKMNVDRYFTRKMRLKTFKTPSAKRRLSFEPVESIVSLEEGVVEADRCFRCGTCIGGVNSICDWCFRACGEKDGIVKMMAGWNPQGPFYSKKAECDACGRCWEDCPRYVVRPAVMGEEK
;
A
#
# COMPACT_ATOMS: atom_id res chain seq x y z
N MET A 1 34.18 -49.62 5.93
CA MET A 1 34.34 -48.26 6.48
C MET A 1 32.93 -47.70 6.62
N PRO A 2 32.50 -47.21 7.79
CA PRO A 2 31.20 -46.55 7.86
C PRO A 2 31.33 -45.28 7.00
N GLU A 3 30.52 -45.20 5.95
CA GLU A 3 30.40 -44.01 5.12
C GLU A 3 30.09 -42.84 6.04
N THR A 4 31.01 -41.87 6.11
CA THR A 4 30.75 -40.57 6.73
C THR A 4 29.60 -39.95 5.98
N LYS A 5 28.36 -40.08 6.50
CA LYS A 5 27.21 -39.34 6.01
C LYS A 5 27.61 -37.86 5.97
N SER A 6 27.37 -37.21 4.83
CA SER A 6 27.45 -35.76 4.72
C SER A 6 26.77 -35.11 5.92
N PHE A 7 27.43 -34.16 6.58
CA PHE A 7 26.83 -33.36 7.65
C PHE A 7 25.76 -32.38 7.12
N ILE A 8 25.58 -32.31 5.80
CA ILE A 8 24.66 -31.41 5.11
C ILE A 8 23.47 -32.21 4.59
N GLU A 9 22.27 -31.83 5.01
CA GLU A 9 21.02 -32.47 4.61
C GLU A 9 20.06 -31.47 3.95
N PRO A 10 19.16 -31.92 3.06
CA PRO A 10 18.18 -31.04 2.45
C PRO A 10 17.07 -30.67 3.44
N VAL A 11 16.78 -29.39 3.55
CA VAL A 11 15.64 -28.85 4.29
C VAL A 11 14.73 -28.11 3.33
N TRP A 12 13.45 -28.44 3.36
CA TRP A 12 12.40 -27.69 2.68
C TRP A 12 11.87 -26.66 3.66
N GLU A 13 11.98 -25.39 3.31
CA GLU A 13 11.47 -24.27 4.11
C GLU A 13 11.06 -23.15 3.14
N ASN A 14 9.84 -22.61 3.32
CA ASN A 14 9.47 -21.41 2.58
C ASN A 14 10.29 -20.23 3.09
N VAL A 15 10.70 -19.37 2.18
CA VAL A 15 11.45 -18.14 2.48
C VAL A 15 10.71 -16.95 1.88
N THR A 16 11.04 -15.75 2.35
CA THR A 16 10.35 -14.53 1.97
C THR A 16 10.64 -14.19 0.50
N ALA A 17 9.58 -14.00 -0.28
CA ALA A 17 9.69 -13.45 -1.63
C ALA A 17 10.03 -11.95 -1.56
N PRO A 18 10.87 -11.41 -2.45
CA PRO A 18 11.32 -10.02 -2.36
C PRO A 18 10.18 -9.01 -2.50
N CYS A 19 9.13 -9.36 -3.24
CA CYS A 19 7.94 -8.53 -3.37
C CYS A 19 7.17 -8.34 -2.05
N GLY A 20 7.22 -9.31 -1.12
CA GLY A 20 6.67 -9.20 0.24
C GLY A 20 7.75 -8.91 1.30
N GLY A 21 9.01 -8.74 0.87
CA GLY A 21 10.18 -8.59 1.73
C GLY A 21 10.44 -7.15 2.16
N VAL A 22 11.67 -6.89 2.58
CA VAL A 22 12.06 -5.62 3.22
C VAL A 22 11.98 -4.45 2.23
N GLY A 23 12.44 -4.65 1.00
CA GLY A 23 12.39 -3.65 -0.08
C GLY A 23 11.08 -3.65 -0.87
N GLY A 24 10.14 -4.52 -0.53
CA GLY A 24 8.90 -4.74 -1.29
C GLY A 24 7.67 -4.09 -0.65
N CYS A 25 6.62 -4.89 -0.44
CA CYS A 25 5.39 -4.44 0.18
C CYS A 25 5.62 -4.03 1.65
N PRO A 26 5.35 -2.78 2.04
CA PRO A 26 5.52 -2.32 3.41
C PRO A 26 4.70 -3.09 4.46
N ALA A 27 3.57 -3.71 4.07
CA ALA A 27 2.76 -4.53 4.98
C ALA A 27 3.20 -6.01 5.01
N HIS A 28 4.17 -6.38 4.18
CA HIS A 28 4.71 -7.75 4.06
C HIS A 28 3.67 -8.78 3.61
N THR A 29 2.90 -8.42 2.57
CA THR A 29 1.86 -9.30 1.99
C THR A 29 2.47 -10.55 1.38
N ASN A 30 1.84 -11.71 1.61
CA ASN A 30 2.19 -12.98 0.96
C ASN A 30 1.75 -13.01 -0.52
N ILE A 31 2.44 -12.22 -1.34
CA ILE A 31 2.15 -12.06 -2.77
C ILE A 31 2.46 -13.35 -3.55
N ALA A 32 3.55 -14.05 -3.22
CA ALA A 32 3.92 -15.27 -3.94
C ALA A 32 2.87 -16.38 -3.76
N GLY A 33 2.36 -16.57 -2.54
CA GLY A 33 1.28 -17.50 -2.24
C GLY A 33 -0.03 -17.10 -2.92
N SER A 34 -0.44 -15.83 -2.80
CA SER A 34 -1.70 -15.36 -3.40
C SER A 34 -1.69 -15.47 -4.92
N LEU A 35 -0.57 -15.12 -5.58
CA LEU A 35 -0.46 -15.25 -7.04
C LEU A 35 -0.37 -16.70 -7.49
N HIS A 36 0.14 -17.61 -6.65
CA HIS A 36 0.05 -19.02 -6.98
C HIS A 36 -1.40 -19.51 -6.96
N ALA A 37 -2.17 -19.18 -5.92
CA ALA A 37 -3.60 -19.50 -5.85
C ALA A 37 -4.37 -18.93 -7.05
N LEU A 38 -4.12 -17.66 -7.40
CA LEU A 38 -4.72 -17.04 -8.58
C LEU A 38 -4.35 -17.78 -9.88
N SER A 39 -3.09 -18.23 -10.03
CA SER A 39 -2.68 -19.00 -11.21
C SER A 39 -3.33 -20.39 -11.32
N LEU A 40 -3.90 -20.90 -10.21
CA LEU A 40 -4.73 -22.11 -10.19
C LEU A 40 -6.22 -21.80 -10.46
N ASN A 41 -6.55 -20.56 -10.83
CA ASN A 41 -7.91 -20.05 -10.99
C ASN A 41 -8.72 -20.07 -9.67
N ASP A 42 -8.05 -20.08 -8.52
CA ASP A 42 -8.68 -19.99 -7.19
C ASP A 42 -8.53 -18.58 -6.62
N VAL A 43 -9.33 -17.65 -7.16
CA VAL A 43 -9.31 -16.25 -6.75
C VAL A 43 -9.79 -16.05 -5.31
N SER A 44 -10.66 -16.92 -4.80
CA SER A 44 -11.13 -16.87 -3.41
C SER A 44 -9.98 -17.19 -2.45
N GLN A 45 -9.21 -18.25 -2.70
CA GLN A 45 -8.04 -18.55 -1.88
C GLN A 45 -6.95 -17.48 -2.03
N ALA A 46 -6.73 -16.95 -3.24
CA ALA A 46 -5.80 -15.83 -3.45
C ALA A 46 -6.17 -14.61 -2.59
N TRP A 47 -7.46 -14.28 -2.55
CA TRP A 47 -7.99 -13.19 -1.73
C TRP A 47 -7.80 -13.47 -0.25
N LYS A 48 -8.18 -14.65 0.24
CA LYS A 48 -7.99 -15.06 1.66
C LYS A 48 -6.53 -14.96 2.11
N ILE A 49 -5.58 -15.41 1.29
CA ILE A 49 -4.14 -15.29 1.60
C ILE A 49 -3.74 -13.82 1.76
N MET A 50 -4.20 -12.95 0.86
CA MET A 50 -3.89 -11.53 1.01
C MET A 50 -4.59 -10.95 2.25
N MET A 51 -5.82 -11.33 2.56
CA MET A 51 -6.57 -10.85 3.73
C MET A 51 -5.85 -11.08 5.07
N GLU A 52 -4.98 -12.09 5.18
CA GLU A 52 -4.09 -12.30 6.34
C GLU A 52 -3.24 -11.05 6.68
N THR A 53 -2.97 -10.19 5.69
CA THR A 53 -2.12 -9.00 5.85
C THR A 53 -2.91 -7.69 6.09
N HIS A 54 -4.14 -7.56 5.60
CA HIS A 54 -5.05 -6.41 5.79
C HIS A 54 -6.31 -6.56 4.91
N PRO A 55 -7.42 -5.88 5.25
CA PRO A 55 -8.70 -6.03 4.55
C PRO A 55 -8.91 -5.13 3.30
N LEU A 56 -8.04 -4.15 3.04
CA LEU A 56 -8.24 -3.14 1.97
C LEU A 56 -7.62 -3.53 0.61
N ARG A 57 -8.06 -4.65 0.01
CA ARG A 57 -7.41 -5.27 -1.17
C ARG A 57 -7.73 -4.56 -2.48
N SER A 58 -9.01 -4.42 -2.74
CA SER A 58 -9.57 -3.76 -3.91
C SER A 58 -9.18 -2.29 -3.95
N VAL A 59 -9.14 -1.65 -2.77
CA VAL A 59 -8.64 -0.29 -2.60
C VAL A 59 -7.16 -0.20 -2.99
N LEU A 60 -6.28 -1.02 -2.42
CA LEU A 60 -4.84 -0.94 -2.72
C LEU A 60 -4.51 -1.28 -4.16
N GLY A 61 -5.22 -2.23 -4.77
CA GLY A 61 -5.07 -2.51 -6.20
C GLY A 61 -5.25 -1.28 -7.10
N ARG A 62 -6.00 -0.27 -6.63
CA ARG A 62 -6.25 0.99 -7.35
C ARG A 62 -5.34 2.13 -6.94
N VAL A 63 -5.00 2.25 -5.66
CA VAL A 63 -4.32 3.46 -5.11
C VAL A 63 -2.87 3.25 -4.70
N CYS A 64 -2.40 2.00 -4.63
CA CYS A 64 -0.99 1.70 -4.38
C CYS A 64 -0.13 2.16 -5.58
N TYR A 65 1.19 2.22 -5.38
CA TYR A 65 2.15 2.52 -6.43
C TYR A 65 3.02 1.31 -6.80
N GLY A 66 2.61 0.11 -6.37
CA GLY A 66 3.29 -1.13 -6.75
C GLY A 66 4.71 -1.27 -6.21
N PHE A 67 5.00 -0.82 -4.98
CA PHE A 67 6.34 -0.95 -4.35
C PHE A 67 6.93 -2.36 -4.43
N CYS A 68 6.06 -3.38 -4.35
CA CYS A 68 6.43 -4.79 -4.46
C CYS A 68 6.91 -5.23 -5.86
N GLU A 69 6.68 -4.42 -6.90
CA GLU A 69 7.08 -4.71 -8.28
C GLU A 69 8.53 -4.33 -8.56
N GLU A 70 9.09 -3.36 -7.82
CA GLU A 70 10.47 -2.90 -7.98
C GLU A 70 11.51 -3.98 -7.62
N PRO A 71 11.45 -4.65 -6.44
CA PRO A 71 12.39 -5.73 -6.10
C PRO A 71 11.99 -7.09 -6.70
N CYS A 72 11.03 -7.13 -7.64
CA CYS A 72 10.58 -8.40 -8.20
C CYS A 72 11.72 -9.07 -8.97
N ASN A 73 12.20 -10.24 -8.53
CA ASN A 73 13.24 -11.02 -9.22
C ASN A 73 12.95 -11.25 -10.72
N ARG A 74 11.68 -11.22 -11.16
CA ARG A 74 11.38 -11.35 -12.59
C ARG A 74 11.74 -10.11 -13.43
N GLY A 75 11.89 -8.95 -12.78
CA GLY A 75 12.39 -7.73 -13.40
C GLY A 75 13.74 -7.92 -14.08
N ASP A 76 14.64 -8.69 -13.47
CA ASP A 76 15.97 -9.00 -14.03
C ASP A 76 15.92 -9.99 -15.20
N PHE A 77 14.83 -10.75 -15.33
CA PHE A 77 14.67 -11.74 -16.39
C PHE A 77 14.00 -11.17 -17.65
N ASP A 78 12.84 -10.52 -17.48
CA ASP A 78 12.17 -9.78 -18.55
C ASP A 78 11.55 -8.48 -18.06
N SER A 79 10.57 -8.55 -17.17
CA SER A 79 9.83 -7.43 -16.61
C SER A 79 9.05 -7.90 -15.38
N PRO A 80 8.86 -7.03 -14.37
CA PRO A 80 8.19 -7.43 -13.15
C PRO A 80 6.73 -7.87 -13.41
N VAL A 81 6.17 -8.60 -12.45
CA VAL A 81 4.75 -8.96 -12.45
C VAL A 81 3.93 -7.71 -12.16
N SER A 82 2.78 -7.54 -12.82
CA SER A 82 1.83 -6.44 -12.55
C SER A 82 1.04 -6.68 -11.25
N ILE A 83 1.75 -6.78 -10.12
CA ILE A 83 1.21 -7.13 -8.80
C ILE A 83 0.11 -6.18 -8.36
N GLN A 84 0.25 -4.87 -8.58
CA GLN A 84 -0.81 -3.91 -8.21
C GLN A 84 -2.13 -4.22 -8.93
N VAL A 85 -2.04 -4.49 -10.25
CA VAL A 85 -3.21 -4.83 -11.07
C VAL A 85 -3.81 -6.14 -10.60
N LEU A 86 -2.98 -7.14 -10.28
CA LEU A 86 -3.43 -8.42 -9.76
C LEU A 86 -4.08 -8.30 -8.38
N GLU A 87 -3.62 -7.39 -7.52
CA GLU A 87 -4.27 -7.11 -6.24
C GLU A 87 -5.69 -6.54 -6.45
N ALA A 88 -5.90 -5.70 -7.47
CA ALA A 88 -7.23 -5.26 -7.84
C ALA A 88 -8.12 -6.40 -8.36
N VAL A 89 -7.58 -7.29 -9.21
CA VAL A 89 -8.30 -8.50 -9.69
C VAL A 89 -8.69 -9.40 -8.52
N ILE A 90 -7.73 -9.70 -7.64
CA ILE A 90 -7.98 -10.55 -6.47
C ILE A 90 -9.01 -9.90 -5.54
N GLY A 91 -8.86 -8.60 -5.29
CA GLY A 91 -9.80 -7.81 -4.50
C GLY A 91 -11.22 -7.80 -5.08
N ASP A 92 -11.37 -7.61 -6.39
CA ASP A 92 -12.68 -7.45 -7.02
C ASP A 92 -13.40 -8.77 -7.27
N TYR A 93 -12.70 -9.80 -7.76
CA TYR A 93 -13.28 -11.09 -8.12
C TYR A 93 -13.29 -12.10 -6.96
N GLY A 94 -12.43 -11.90 -5.95
CA GLY A 94 -12.32 -12.78 -4.80
C GLY A 94 -13.06 -12.31 -3.54
N PHE A 95 -13.57 -11.07 -3.53
CA PHE A 95 -14.26 -10.50 -2.38
C PHE A 95 -15.46 -11.33 -1.95
N ASP A 96 -15.50 -11.65 -0.66
CA ASP A 96 -16.59 -12.36 -0.02
C ASP A 96 -17.16 -11.52 1.13
N PRO A 97 -18.40 -10.98 1.01
CA PRO A 97 -19.03 -10.19 2.06
C PRO A 97 -19.39 -11.01 3.30
N ASP A 98 -19.41 -12.34 3.19
CA ASP A 98 -19.72 -13.29 4.26
C ASP A 98 -18.47 -13.95 4.86
N TYR A 99 -17.29 -13.46 4.49
CA TYR A 99 -16.04 -13.94 5.06
C TYR A 99 -15.95 -13.66 6.57
N GLU A 100 -15.83 -14.73 7.35
CA GLU A 100 -15.58 -14.68 8.77
C GLU A 100 -14.20 -15.29 9.07
N PRO A 101 -13.16 -14.46 9.28
CA PRO A 101 -11.85 -14.96 9.71
C PRO A 101 -11.94 -15.54 11.13
N GLU A 102 -11.02 -16.45 11.44
CA GLU A 102 -10.85 -16.96 12.80
C GLU A 102 -10.47 -15.82 13.75
N LYS A 103 -11.11 -15.81 14.93
CA LYS A 103 -10.87 -14.81 15.99
C LYS A 103 -10.43 -15.54 17.24
N ALA A 104 -9.48 -14.95 17.95
CA ALA A 104 -9.15 -15.36 19.30
C ALA A 104 -10.33 -15.08 20.24
N GLU A 105 -10.38 -15.85 21.34
CA GLU A 105 -11.35 -15.62 22.41
C GLU A 105 -11.23 -14.19 22.98
N PRO A 106 -12.35 -13.56 23.38
CA PRO A 106 -12.32 -12.23 23.97
C PRO A 106 -11.37 -12.17 25.16
N ASN A 107 -10.39 -11.26 25.09
CA ASN A 107 -9.37 -11.11 26.14
C ASN A 107 -9.75 -10.09 27.22
N GLY A 108 -10.94 -9.48 27.11
CA GLY A 108 -11.47 -8.50 28.06
C GLY A 108 -10.82 -7.11 27.99
N LYS A 109 -9.97 -6.85 26.98
CA LYS A 109 -9.30 -5.57 26.78
C LYS A 109 -9.99 -4.73 25.71
N LYS A 110 -10.06 -3.42 25.95
CA LYS A 110 -10.74 -2.46 25.08
C LYS A 110 -9.78 -1.38 24.61
N VAL A 111 -9.76 -1.14 23.30
CA VAL A 111 -8.79 -0.22 22.66
C VAL A 111 -9.53 0.86 21.88
N LEU A 112 -9.19 2.12 22.15
CA LEU A 112 -9.67 3.26 21.39
C LEU A 112 -8.73 3.52 20.21
N ILE A 113 -9.30 3.72 19.02
CA ILE A 113 -8.58 4.12 17.82
C ILE A 113 -9.14 5.46 17.37
N VAL A 114 -8.28 6.47 17.22
CA VAL A 114 -8.69 7.81 16.82
C VAL A 114 -8.44 7.99 15.33
N GLY A 115 -9.50 7.94 14.53
CA GLY A 115 -9.47 8.09 13.07
C GLY A 115 -9.69 6.77 12.32
N SER A 116 -10.56 6.81 11.31
CA SER A 116 -10.93 5.65 10.47
C SER A 116 -10.20 5.62 9.13
N GLY A 117 -9.00 6.19 9.06
CA GLY A 117 -8.13 6.05 7.88
C GLY A 117 -7.56 4.63 7.73
N PRO A 118 -6.72 4.38 6.71
CA PRO A 118 -6.13 3.06 6.46
C PRO A 118 -5.42 2.45 7.68
N CYS A 119 -4.70 3.28 8.46
CA CYS A 119 -4.05 2.87 9.69
C CYS A 119 -5.06 2.40 10.75
N GLY A 120 -6.10 3.19 11.03
CA GLY A 120 -7.08 2.88 12.06
C GLY A 120 -7.96 1.67 11.71
N LEU A 121 -8.38 1.56 10.44
CA LEU A 121 -9.13 0.41 9.94
C LEU A 121 -8.31 -0.89 10.03
N THR A 122 -7.02 -0.84 9.69
CA THR A 122 -6.12 -2.01 9.80
C THR A 122 -5.85 -2.39 11.24
N ALA A 123 -5.62 -1.40 12.12
CA ALA A 123 -5.41 -1.65 13.54
C ALA A 123 -6.66 -2.27 14.18
N GLY A 124 -7.85 -1.73 13.86
CA GLY A 124 -9.14 -2.27 14.32
C GLY A 124 -9.34 -3.71 13.87
N TRP A 125 -9.08 -4.00 12.59
CA TRP A 125 -9.13 -5.36 12.04
C TRP A 125 -8.31 -6.34 12.89
N TYR A 126 -7.02 -6.07 13.07
CA TYR A 126 -6.14 -6.99 13.80
C TYR A 126 -6.44 -7.12 15.28
N LEU A 127 -6.78 -6.01 15.95
CA LEU A 127 -7.14 -6.05 17.36
C LEU A 127 -8.43 -6.86 17.57
N THR A 128 -9.43 -6.72 16.71
CA THR A 128 -10.65 -7.53 16.76
C THR A 128 -10.36 -9.02 16.51
N LEU A 129 -9.49 -9.36 15.55
CA LEU A 129 -9.08 -10.76 15.36
C LEU A 129 -8.32 -11.33 16.57
N ALA A 130 -7.56 -10.50 17.27
CA ALA A 130 -6.82 -10.87 18.48
C ALA A 130 -7.68 -10.86 19.78
N GLY A 131 -9.01 -10.73 19.66
CA GLY A 131 -9.95 -10.83 20.79
C GLY A 131 -10.12 -9.53 21.60
N PHE A 132 -9.60 -8.39 21.12
CA PHE A 132 -9.84 -7.08 21.74
C PHE A 132 -11.18 -6.48 21.30
N GLU A 133 -11.80 -5.68 22.17
CA GLU A 133 -12.86 -4.76 21.76
C GLU A 133 -12.23 -3.49 21.16
N ALA A 134 -12.20 -3.42 19.83
CA ALA A 134 -11.69 -2.25 19.10
C ALA A 134 -12.82 -1.26 18.78
N VAL A 135 -12.65 0.00 19.19
CA VAL A 135 -13.57 1.10 18.90
C VAL A 135 -12.85 2.22 18.19
N ILE A 136 -13.32 2.59 17.00
CA ILE A 136 -12.81 3.70 16.20
C ILE A 136 -13.70 4.92 16.42
N TYR A 137 -13.11 6.04 16.85
CA TYR A 137 -13.76 7.36 16.82
C TYR A 137 -13.34 8.11 15.57
N GLU A 138 -14.30 8.39 14.69
CA GLU A 138 -14.10 9.11 13.44
C GLU A 138 -14.74 10.50 13.53
N ALA A 139 -13.97 11.54 13.24
CA ALA A 139 -14.43 12.92 13.30
C ALA A 139 -15.42 13.29 12.17
N SER A 140 -15.41 12.53 11.07
CA SER A 140 -16.19 12.78 9.86
C SER A 140 -17.51 12.00 9.84
N GLU A 141 -18.37 12.33 8.88
CA GLU A 141 -19.69 11.71 8.71
C GLU A 141 -19.61 10.25 8.25
N LYS A 142 -18.53 9.85 7.57
CA LYS A 142 -18.34 8.49 7.03
C LYS A 142 -16.89 8.02 7.23
N PRO A 143 -16.67 6.72 7.38
CA PRO A 143 -15.33 6.17 7.63
C PRO A 143 -14.45 6.11 6.38
N GLY A 144 -13.13 6.02 6.53
CA GLY A 144 -12.19 5.79 5.44
C GLY A 144 -11.15 6.90 5.24
N GLY A 145 -11.24 8.00 5.99
CA GLY A 145 -10.26 9.09 5.99
C GLY A 145 -9.93 9.59 4.57
N MET A 146 -8.64 9.71 4.24
CA MET A 146 -8.20 10.20 2.92
C MET A 146 -8.61 9.30 1.74
N LEU A 147 -8.90 8.02 1.94
CA LEU A 147 -9.45 7.16 0.87
C LEU A 147 -10.83 7.67 0.40
N ARG A 148 -11.63 8.15 1.36
CA ARG A 148 -12.95 8.72 1.07
C ARG A 148 -12.87 10.17 0.62
N TYR A 149 -12.17 10.99 1.41
CA TYR A 149 -12.27 12.45 1.30
C TYR A 149 -11.15 13.07 0.44
N GLY A 150 -10.00 12.41 0.29
CA GLY A 150 -8.86 12.91 -0.48
C GLY A 150 -8.79 12.35 -1.89
N ILE A 151 -8.84 11.03 -2.03
CA ILE A 151 -8.64 10.35 -3.33
C ILE A 151 -9.90 10.52 -4.21
N PRO A 152 -9.80 11.04 -5.43
CA PRO A 152 -10.96 11.20 -6.32
C PRO A 152 -11.56 9.88 -6.81
N SER A 153 -12.86 9.88 -7.15
CA SER A 153 -13.57 8.69 -7.65
C SER A 153 -13.02 8.08 -8.94
N TYR A 154 -12.33 8.87 -9.77
CA TYR A 154 -11.69 8.34 -10.99
C TYR A 154 -10.44 7.49 -10.69
N ARG A 155 -9.96 7.51 -9.44
CA ARG A 155 -8.89 6.62 -8.93
C ARG A 155 -9.43 5.57 -7.98
N LEU A 156 -10.40 5.93 -7.13
CA LEU A 156 -10.99 5.01 -6.16
C LEU A 156 -12.49 5.25 -6.02
N GLU A 157 -13.26 4.33 -6.58
CA GLU A 157 -14.71 4.27 -6.46
C GLU A 157 -15.11 4.07 -4.99
N LYS A 158 -16.18 4.77 -4.55
CA LYS A 158 -16.54 4.82 -3.13
C LYS A 158 -17.29 3.59 -2.65
N ASP A 159 -17.99 2.90 -3.55
CA ASP A 159 -18.64 1.61 -3.30
C ASP A 159 -17.61 0.49 -3.02
N ILE A 160 -16.46 0.52 -3.70
CA ILE A 160 -15.33 -0.38 -3.43
C ILE A 160 -14.78 -0.15 -2.01
N LEU A 161 -14.67 1.11 -1.59
CA LEU A 161 -14.28 1.44 -0.23
C LEU A 161 -15.35 1.01 0.78
N ASP A 162 -16.62 1.28 0.49
CA ASP A 162 -17.75 0.98 1.37
C ASP A 162 -17.87 -0.52 1.65
N ARG A 163 -17.71 -1.39 0.63
CA ARG A 163 -17.79 -2.85 0.83
C ARG A 163 -16.68 -3.39 1.72
N GLU A 164 -15.45 -2.88 1.58
CA GLU A 164 -14.31 -3.35 2.38
C GLU A 164 -14.40 -2.85 3.81
N ILE A 165 -14.87 -1.61 4.04
CA ILE A 165 -15.15 -1.12 5.39
C ILE A 165 -16.32 -1.91 6.01
N GLY A 166 -17.36 -2.22 5.24
CA GLY A 166 -18.50 -3.01 5.73
C GLY A 166 -18.08 -4.39 6.25
N LEU A 167 -17.10 -5.05 5.60
CA LEU A 167 -16.52 -6.29 6.11
C LEU A 167 -15.76 -6.08 7.44
N ILE A 168 -15.02 -4.98 7.57
CA ILE A 168 -14.31 -4.63 8.81
C ILE A 168 -15.30 -4.41 9.98
N GLU A 169 -16.42 -3.72 9.72
CA GLU A 169 -17.48 -3.55 10.72
C GLU A 169 -18.16 -4.89 11.05
N LYS A 170 -18.43 -5.73 10.04
CA LYS A 170 -19.06 -7.05 10.20
C LYS A 170 -18.25 -7.98 11.10
N ILE A 171 -16.92 -7.95 11.03
CA ILE A 171 -16.10 -8.77 11.93
C ILE A 171 -16.09 -8.26 13.38
N GLY A 172 -16.62 -7.06 13.66
CA GLY A 172 -16.84 -6.56 15.02
C GLY A 172 -16.10 -5.27 15.37
N VAL A 173 -15.42 -4.62 14.41
CA VAL A 173 -14.83 -3.29 14.64
C VAL A 173 -15.96 -2.28 14.79
N LYS A 174 -16.04 -1.58 15.92
CA LYS A 174 -17.07 -0.56 16.16
C LYS A 174 -16.58 0.79 15.64
N ILE A 175 -17.35 1.46 14.80
CA ILE A 175 -17.00 2.80 14.29
C ILE A 175 -18.05 3.82 14.75
N GLU A 176 -17.63 4.78 15.56
CA GLU A 176 -18.46 5.91 15.98
C GLU A 176 -18.10 7.15 15.16
N LEU A 177 -19.05 7.57 14.32
CA LEU A 177 -18.92 8.68 13.39
C LEU A 177 -19.22 10.03 14.06
N ASN A 178 -18.78 11.13 13.44
CA ASN A 178 -18.94 12.49 13.95
C ASN A 178 -18.39 12.71 15.38
N LYS A 179 -17.41 11.90 15.80
CA LYS A 179 -16.82 11.90 17.13
C LYS A 179 -15.38 12.42 17.08
N LYS A 180 -15.24 13.74 17.08
CA LYS A 180 -13.93 14.39 17.17
C LYS A 180 -13.42 14.31 18.61
N VAL A 181 -12.18 13.86 18.79
CA VAL A 181 -11.52 13.82 20.09
C VAL A 181 -10.31 14.75 20.15
N ASN A 182 -10.07 15.29 21.33
CA ASN A 182 -8.84 15.99 21.67
C ASN A 182 -8.03 15.21 22.71
N THR A 183 -6.83 15.69 23.02
CA THR A 183 -5.93 15.10 24.01
C THR A 183 -6.59 14.88 25.38
N SER A 184 -7.40 15.81 25.86
CA SER A 184 -8.04 15.71 27.17
C SER A 184 -9.15 14.66 27.20
N ASP A 185 -9.87 14.45 26.10
CA ASP A 185 -10.86 13.38 25.98
C ASP A 185 -10.19 12.00 26.04
N ILE A 186 -9.06 11.85 25.33
CA ILE A 186 -8.24 10.64 25.32
C ILE A 186 -7.68 10.32 26.71
N VAL A 187 -7.13 11.34 27.38
CA VAL A 187 -6.61 11.17 28.74
C VAL A 187 -7.71 10.76 29.71
N ARG A 188 -8.89 11.41 29.62
CA ARG A 188 -10.04 11.07 30.46
C ARG A 188 -10.55 9.66 30.22
N SER A 189 -10.59 9.19 28.97
CA SER A 189 -11.09 7.85 28.66
C SER A 189 -10.18 6.75 29.21
N LEU A 190 -8.86 7.00 29.25
CA LEU A 190 -7.88 6.13 29.91
C LEU A 190 -8.00 6.19 31.44
N ASP A 191 -8.03 7.39 32.03
CA ASP A 191 -8.06 7.56 33.49
C ASP A 191 -9.37 7.07 34.12
N GLY A 192 -10.47 7.17 33.36
CA GLY A 192 -11.77 6.63 33.73
C GLY A 192 -11.90 5.12 33.55
N GLY A 193 -10.90 4.45 32.97
CA GLY A 193 -10.92 3.01 32.70
C GLY A 193 -11.90 2.59 31.58
N GLU A 194 -12.28 3.52 30.69
CA GLU A 194 -13.13 3.20 29.53
C GLU A 194 -12.36 2.39 28.48
N PHE A 195 -11.05 2.65 28.36
CA PHE A 195 -10.14 1.97 27.43
C PHE A 195 -8.82 1.64 28.14
N ASP A 196 -8.22 0.51 27.77
CA ASP A 196 -6.91 0.08 28.28
C ASP A 196 -5.74 0.75 27.51
N ALA A 197 -5.94 1.03 26.21
CA ALA A 197 -4.95 1.67 25.34
C ALA A 197 -5.61 2.50 24.23
N VAL A 198 -4.82 3.41 23.63
CA VAL A 198 -5.26 4.29 22.54
C VAL A 198 -4.28 4.25 21.37
N ILE A 199 -4.79 4.16 20.14
CA ILE A 199 -4.03 4.35 18.90
C ILE A 199 -4.48 5.65 18.24
N ILE A 200 -3.55 6.58 18.03
CA ILE A 200 -3.77 7.82 17.29
C ILE A 200 -3.49 7.59 15.81
N ALA A 201 -4.56 7.47 15.02
CA ALA A 201 -4.54 7.25 13.57
C ALA A 201 -5.26 8.39 12.82
N SER A 202 -5.17 9.61 13.38
CA SER A 202 -5.90 10.81 12.92
C SER A 202 -5.38 11.39 11.61
N GLY A 203 -4.20 10.94 11.18
CA GLY A 203 -3.51 11.46 9.99
C GLY A 203 -2.91 12.85 10.20
N ALA A 204 -2.48 13.46 9.10
CA ALA A 204 -1.93 14.81 9.09
C ALA A 204 -3.06 15.84 8.91
N GLY A 205 -3.62 16.36 10.01
CA GLY A 205 -4.77 17.27 9.94
C GLY A 205 -4.42 18.75 9.68
N ASN A 206 -3.18 19.16 9.92
CA ASN A 206 -2.79 20.57 9.89
C ASN A 206 -2.40 21.01 8.48
N ILE A 207 -2.81 22.23 8.12
CA ILE A 207 -2.51 22.84 6.82
C ILE A 207 -1.14 23.51 6.87
N ARG A 208 -0.30 23.24 5.87
CA ARG A 208 0.93 24.02 5.64
C ARG A 208 0.60 25.33 4.91
N TYR A 209 1.39 26.35 5.21
CA TYR A 209 1.35 27.65 4.53
C TYR A 209 2.72 27.93 3.90
N ALA A 210 2.73 28.43 2.68
CA ALA A 210 3.90 28.86 1.93
C ALA A 210 4.41 30.24 2.39
N GLY A 211 3.55 31.05 3.02
CA GLY A 211 3.94 32.31 3.68
C GLY A 211 4.02 33.52 2.74
N PHE A 212 3.35 33.49 1.59
CA PHE A 212 3.33 34.60 0.64
C PHE A 212 2.08 35.48 0.80
N GLU A 213 2.12 36.71 0.28
CA GLU A 213 1.02 37.66 0.41
C GLU A 213 -0.24 37.18 -0.34
N GLY A 214 -1.40 37.26 0.28
CA GLY A 214 -2.66 36.82 -0.33
C GLY A 214 -2.90 35.30 -0.36
N GLU A 215 -1.99 34.49 0.21
CA GLU A 215 -2.14 33.03 0.28
C GLU A 215 -3.50 32.57 0.83
N LYS A 216 -4.00 33.24 1.88
CA LYS A 216 -5.26 32.91 2.55
C LYS A 216 -6.51 33.12 1.69
N LYS A 217 -6.38 33.76 0.52
CA LYS A 217 -7.47 33.86 -0.48
C LYS A 217 -7.61 32.58 -1.30
N GLY A 218 -6.59 31.72 -1.30
CA GLY A 218 -6.63 30.41 -1.95
C GLY A 218 -7.44 29.39 -1.16
N ILE A 219 -7.93 28.37 -1.86
CA ILE A 219 -8.65 27.23 -1.28
C ILE A 219 -7.63 26.16 -0.92
N ASN A 220 -7.77 25.53 0.26
CA ASN A 220 -6.95 24.39 0.62
C ASN A 220 -7.22 23.20 -0.34
N GLY A 221 -6.16 22.57 -0.86
CA GLY A 221 -6.28 21.50 -1.85
C GLY A 221 -7.06 20.27 -1.37
N LEU A 222 -6.98 19.93 -0.08
CA LEU A 222 -7.72 18.80 0.46
C LEU A 222 -9.17 19.15 0.77
N ASP A 223 -9.44 20.39 1.17
CA ASP A 223 -10.81 20.88 1.24
C ASP A 223 -11.46 20.87 -0.15
N PHE A 224 -10.74 21.32 -1.18
CA PHE A 224 -11.18 21.23 -2.57
C PHE A 224 -11.51 19.80 -3.00
N LEU A 225 -10.61 18.84 -2.75
CA LEU A 225 -10.84 17.41 -3.04
C LEU A 225 -11.97 16.82 -2.21
N ARG A 226 -12.09 17.22 -0.93
CA ARG A 226 -13.19 16.80 -0.06
C ARG A 226 -14.53 17.23 -0.62
N ARG A 227 -14.67 18.49 -1.04
CA ARG A 227 -15.91 19.04 -1.62
C ARG A 227 -16.33 18.31 -2.89
N ILE A 228 -15.37 17.85 -3.70
CA ILE A 228 -15.64 16.99 -4.85
C ILE A 228 -16.18 15.63 -4.38
N ASN A 229 -15.46 14.98 -3.46
CA ASN A 229 -15.82 13.64 -2.97
C ASN A 229 -17.13 13.61 -2.16
N THR A 230 -17.55 14.72 -1.56
CA THR A 230 -18.84 14.86 -0.87
C THR A 230 -19.95 15.37 -1.79
N GLY A 231 -19.65 15.61 -3.08
CA GLY A 231 -20.62 16.05 -4.07
C GLY A 231 -21.05 17.52 -3.96
N GLU A 232 -20.34 18.35 -3.20
CA GLU A 232 -20.53 19.81 -3.19
C GLU A 232 -20.05 20.41 -4.51
N TYR A 233 -18.90 19.96 -5.01
CA TYR A 233 -18.38 20.34 -6.33
C TYR A 233 -18.69 19.24 -7.34
N LYS A 234 -19.37 19.62 -8.42
CA LYS A 234 -19.80 18.73 -9.50
C LYS A 234 -19.31 19.24 -10.84
N GLU A 235 -19.45 18.43 -11.87
CA GLU A 235 -19.17 18.82 -13.25
C GLU A 235 -19.74 20.21 -13.57
N GLY A 236 -18.91 21.06 -14.18
CA GLY A 236 -19.26 22.44 -14.52
C GLY A 236 -19.01 23.47 -13.41
N HIS A 237 -18.66 23.08 -12.18
CA HIS A 237 -18.40 24.02 -11.07
C HIS A 237 -17.29 25.06 -11.38
N LEU A 238 -16.32 24.71 -12.21
CA LEU A 238 -15.21 25.57 -12.62
C LEU A 238 -15.31 26.02 -14.10
N THR A 239 -16.49 25.96 -14.71
CA THR A 239 -16.69 26.32 -16.12
C THR A 239 -16.17 27.73 -16.42
N GLY A 240 -15.23 27.83 -17.37
CA GLY A 240 -14.64 29.10 -17.80
C GLY A 240 -13.67 29.73 -16.80
N LYS A 241 -13.23 28.99 -15.78
CA LYS A 241 -12.29 29.48 -14.75
C LYS A 241 -10.86 29.07 -15.06
N LYS A 242 -9.91 29.98 -14.79
CA LYS A 242 -8.47 29.74 -14.83
C LYS A 242 -7.97 29.35 -13.44
N VAL A 243 -7.48 28.12 -13.32
CA VAL A 243 -7.09 27.54 -12.03
C VAL A 243 -5.58 27.43 -11.93
N ILE A 244 -5.02 27.87 -10.81
CA ILE A 244 -3.62 27.61 -10.46
C ILE A 244 -3.57 26.74 -9.20
N VAL A 245 -2.78 25.67 -9.26
CA VAL A 245 -2.50 24.77 -8.13
C VAL A 245 -1.05 24.97 -7.69
N ILE A 246 -0.84 25.33 -6.42
CA ILE A 246 0.50 25.43 -5.82
C ILE A 246 0.88 24.09 -5.21
N GLY A 247 1.94 23.44 -5.72
CA GLY A 247 2.46 22.18 -5.18
C GLY A 247 2.77 21.14 -6.25
N GLY A 248 3.53 20.11 -5.89
CA GLY A 248 3.98 19.06 -6.82
C GLY A 248 3.83 17.62 -6.31
N GLY A 249 3.07 17.41 -5.22
CA GLY A 249 2.78 16.06 -4.69
C GLY A 249 1.55 15.42 -5.31
N ASN A 250 1.24 14.18 -4.92
CA ASN A 250 0.09 13.43 -5.46
C ASN A 250 -1.24 14.19 -5.30
N ALA A 251 -1.49 14.81 -4.13
CA ALA A 251 -2.68 15.63 -3.90
C ALA A 251 -2.77 16.85 -4.84
N ALA A 252 -1.62 17.42 -5.25
CA ALA A 252 -1.61 18.51 -6.21
C ALA A 252 -1.98 18.00 -7.62
N MET A 253 -1.51 16.81 -8.01
CA MET A 253 -1.90 16.19 -9.28
C MET A 253 -3.38 15.83 -9.29
N ASP A 254 -3.89 15.25 -8.19
CA ASP A 254 -5.32 14.95 -8.04
C ASP A 254 -6.18 16.22 -8.13
N ALA A 255 -5.75 17.33 -7.50
CA ALA A 255 -6.43 18.61 -7.57
C ALA A 255 -6.42 19.20 -8.99
N CYS A 256 -5.28 19.15 -9.69
CA CYS A 256 -5.18 19.62 -11.07
C CYS A 256 -6.14 18.86 -12.00
N ARG A 257 -6.08 17.53 -11.94
CA ARG A 257 -6.89 16.63 -12.77
C ARG A 257 -8.38 16.73 -12.46
N SER A 258 -8.72 16.93 -11.19
CA SER A 258 -10.12 17.17 -10.79
C SER A 258 -10.61 18.53 -11.24
N ALA A 259 -9.80 19.59 -11.18
CA ALA A 259 -10.18 20.91 -11.67
C ALA A 259 -10.52 20.89 -13.17
N ILE A 260 -9.78 20.12 -13.98
CA ILE A 260 -10.11 19.92 -15.40
C ILE A 260 -11.50 19.28 -15.56
N ARG A 261 -11.80 18.23 -14.79
CA ARG A 261 -13.10 17.54 -14.80
C ARG A 261 -14.26 18.40 -14.30
N LEU A 262 -13.98 19.42 -13.50
CA LEU A 262 -14.98 20.42 -13.10
C LEU A 262 -15.22 21.50 -14.16
N GLY A 263 -14.55 21.42 -15.32
CA GLY A 263 -14.77 22.32 -16.46
C GLY A 263 -13.85 23.54 -16.52
N ALA A 264 -12.73 23.55 -15.78
CA ALA A 264 -11.76 24.64 -15.85
C ALA A 264 -11.28 24.91 -17.28
N GLU A 265 -11.19 26.18 -17.67
CA GLU A 265 -10.70 26.61 -18.99
C GLU A 265 -9.21 26.26 -19.15
N SER A 266 -8.44 26.50 -18.09
CA SER A 266 -7.02 26.16 -18.04
C SER A 266 -6.63 25.81 -16.61
N VAL A 267 -5.77 24.80 -16.46
CA VAL A 267 -5.21 24.40 -15.17
C VAL A 267 -3.69 24.45 -15.25
N ARG A 268 -3.08 25.20 -14.34
CA ARG A 268 -1.63 25.30 -14.20
C ARG A 268 -1.19 24.85 -12.82
N THR A 269 -0.08 24.13 -12.75
CA THR A 269 0.60 23.84 -11.48
C THR A 269 1.88 24.64 -11.37
N VAL A 270 2.11 25.24 -10.20
CA VAL A 270 3.33 25.99 -9.88
C VAL A 270 4.14 25.18 -8.89
N TYR A 271 5.37 24.82 -9.30
CA TYR A 271 6.28 24.03 -8.50
C TYR A 271 7.68 24.66 -8.44
N ARG A 272 8.19 24.82 -7.22
CA ARG A 272 9.44 25.56 -6.96
C ARG A 272 10.72 24.85 -7.41
N ARG A 273 10.64 23.57 -7.81
CA ARG A 273 11.78 22.77 -8.31
C ARG A 273 11.50 22.23 -9.71
N THR A 274 12.41 21.42 -10.23
CA THR A 274 12.29 20.70 -11.50
C THR A 274 11.40 19.45 -11.37
N GLU A 275 10.99 18.90 -12.52
CA GLU A 275 10.11 17.74 -12.61
C GLU A 275 10.65 16.50 -11.92
N ASP A 276 11.94 16.19 -12.08
CA ASP A 276 12.64 15.06 -11.46
C ASP A 276 12.64 15.12 -9.93
N MET A 277 12.36 16.29 -9.36
CA MET A 277 12.25 16.50 -7.92
C MET A 277 10.80 16.59 -7.43
N MET A 278 9.80 16.31 -8.28
CA MET A 278 8.40 16.27 -7.84
C MET A 278 8.19 15.11 -6.87
N PRO A 279 7.50 15.34 -5.73
CA PRO A 279 7.12 14.25 -4.83
C PRO A 279 6.02 13.34 -5.39
N ALA A 280 5.28 13.78 -6.40
CA ALA A 280 4.25 12.96 -7.03
C ALA A 280 4.87 11.77 -7.79
N HIS A 281 4.17 10.64 -7.83
CA HIS A 281 4.61 9.52 -8.66
C HIS A 281 4.57 9.90 -10.15
N ALA A 282 5.54 9.39 -10.91
CA ALA A 282 5.70 9.73 -12.33
C ALA A 282 4.45 9.42 -13.16
N ASN A 283 3.69 8.38 -12.81
CA ASN A 283 2.42 8.05 -13.48
C ASN A 283 1.33 9.13 -13.28
N GLU A 284 1.27 9.77 -12.11
CA GLU A 284 0.32 10.85 -11.82
C GLU A 284 0.69 12.12 -12.58
N VAL A 285 1.98 12.47 -12.61
CA VAL A 285 2.50 13.61 -13.37
C VAL A 285 2.23 13.44 -14.87
N GLN A 286 2.52 12.25 -15.41
CA GLN A 286 2.29 11.94 -16.81
C GLN A 286 0.79 12.00 -17.16
N GLN A 287 -0.09 11.45 -16.32
CA GLN A 287 -1.53 11.52 -16.56
C GLN A 287 -2.07 12.95 -16.50
N ALA A 288 -1.58 13.78 -15.56
CA ALA A 288 -1.94 15.19 -15.48
C ALA A 288 -1.51 15.95 -16.75
N ARG A 289 -0.31 15.69 -17.26
CA ARG A 289 0.18 16.26 -18.53
C ARG A 289 -0.69 15.85 -19.72
N GLU A 290 -1.03 14.57 -19.85
CA GLU A 290 -1.90 14.06 -20.92
C GLU A 290 -3.31 14.67 -20.91
N GLU A 291 -3.79 15.05 -19.73
CA GLU A 291 -5.09 15.71 -19.54
C GLU A 291 -5.02 17.23 -19.79
N GLY A 292 -3.82 17.79 -19.96
CA GLY A 292 -3.60 19.19 -20.36
C GLY A 292 -3.18 20.14 -19.23
N VAL A 293 -2.69 19.61 -18.10
CA VAL A 293 -2.13 20.45 -17.04
C VAL A 293 -0.85 21.14 -17.52
N ILE A 294 -0.78 22.45 -17.30
CA ILE A 294 0.40 23.27 -17.63
C ILE A 294 1.33 23.28 -16.42
N PHE A 295 2.60 22.88 -16.59
CA PHE A 295 3.57 22.83 -15.51
C PHE A 295 4.50 24.05 -15.53
N GLU A 296 4.47 24.85 -14.47
CA GLU A 296 5.46 25.90 -14.20
C GLU A 296 6.47 25.40 -13.16
N PHE A 297 7.54 24.80 -13.67
CA PHE A 297 8.68 24.44 -12.86
C PHE A 297 9.51 25.66 -12.48
N LEU A 298 10.37 25.49 -11.48
CA LEU A 298 11.26 26.54 -11.00
C LEU A 298 10.51 27.85 -10.76
N SER A 299 9.33 27.75 -10.16
CA SER A 299 8.43 28.88 -9.95
C SER A 299 7.84 28.81 -8.54
N SER A 300 7.93 29.90 -7.79
CA SER A 300 7.40 30.00 -6.41
C SER A 300 6.40 31.15 -6.32
N PRO A 301 5.26 30.99 -5.62
CA PRO A 301 4.32 32.08 -5.44
C PRO A 301 4.91 33.18 -4.54
N GLU A 302 4.62 34.44 -4.84
CA GLU A 302 5.08 35.61 -4.08
C GLU A 302 3.91 36.52 -3.63
N ASN A 303 2.90 36.68 -4.48
CA ASN A 303 1.69 37.44 -4.13
C ASN A 303 0.47 36.93 -4.90
N PHE A 304 -0.70 36.94 -4.26
CA PHE A 304 -2.00 36.73 -4.91
C PHE A 304 -2.99 37.85 -4.56
N ASP A 305 -3.31 38.69 -5.54
CA ASP A 305 -4.22 39.84 -5.35
C ASP A 305 -5.71 39.44 -5.35
N GLY A 306 -6.05 38.23 -5.79
CA GLY A 306 -7.42 37.73 -5.97
C GLY A 306 -7.81 37.52 -7.44
N ALA A 307 -7.00 37.98 -8.38
CA ALA A 307 -7.17 37.83 -9.82
C ALA A 307 -5.87 37.45 -10.55
N ASN A 308 -4.69 37.75 -9.98
CA ASN A 308 -3.38 37.47 -10.53
C ASN A 308 -2.47 36.87 -9.46
N LEU A 309 -1.78 35.80 -9.80
CA LEU A 309 -0.68 35.24 -9.03
C LEU A 309 0.65 35.77 -9.59
N THR A 310 1.38 36.54 -8.79
CA THR A 310 2.79 36.86 -9.05
C THR A 310 3.63 35.67 -8.59
N SER A 311 4.43 35.11 -9.49
CA SER A 311 5.36 34.03 -9.20
C SER A 311 6.79 34.43 -9.55
N ARG A 312 7.71 34.16 -8.63
CA ARG A 312 9.14 34.35 -8.82
C ARG A 312 9.75 33.12 -9.49
N LYS A 313 10.55 33.36 -10.54
CA LYS A 313 11.36 32.30 -11.14
C LYS A 313 12.48 31.92 -10.18
N MET A 314 12.73 30.62 -10.08
CA MET A 314 13.72 30.02 -9.19
C MET A 314 14.87 29.46 -10.03
N LYS A 315 16.02 29.29 -9.38
CA LYS A 315 17.14 28.50 -9.88
C LYS A 315 17.43 27.40 -8.86
N LEU A 316 18.04 26.30 -9.31
CA LEU A 316 18.51 25.28 -8.38
C LEU A 316 19.86 25.70 -7.81
N GLY A 317 19.91 25.90 -6.50
CA GLY A 317 21.12 26.06 -5.72
C GLY A 317 21.75 24.72 -5.35
N GLU A 318 22.52 24.70 -4.27
CA GLU A 318 23.14 23.49 -3.76
C GLU A 318 22.11 22.50 -3.17
N PRO A 319 22.41 21.19 -3.16
CA PRO A 319 21.63 20.19 -2.43
C PRO A 319 21.46 20.53 -0.94
N ASP A 320 20.28 20.23 -0.39
CA ASP A 320 20.04 20.17 1.06
C ASP A 320 20.46 18.81 1.64
N ASP A 321 20.27 18.63 2.95
CA ASP A 321 20.65 17.41 3.68
C ASP A 321 19.88 16.15 3.21
N THR A 322 18.80 16.34 2.43
CA THR A 322 18.04 15.26 1.79
C THR A 322 18.55 14.94 0.38
N GLY A 323 19.60 15.63 -0.08
CA GLY A 323 20.14 15.55 -1.43
C GLY A 323 19.35 16.36 -2.47
N ARG A 324 18.28 17.06 -2.06
CA ARG A 324 17.42 17.83 -2.99
C ARG A 324 17.96 19.23 -3.16
N ARG A 325 18.11 19.70 -4.41
CA ARG A 325 18.59 21.06 -4.67
C ARG A 325 17.63 22.10 -4.11
N ARG A 326 18.20 23.10 -3.42
CA ARG A 326 17.43 24.21 -2.83
C ARG A 326 16.95 25.13 -3.94
N PRO A 327 15.67 25.53 -3.94
CA PRO A 327 15.19 26.54 -4.87
C PRO A 327 15.64 27.93 -4.39
N GLU A 328 16.41 28.63 -5.21
CA GLU A 328 16.90 29.98 -4.94
C GLU A 328 16.17 31.00 -5.80
N PRO A 329 15.72 32.13 -5.23
CA PRO A 329 14.99 33.14 -5.98
C PRO A 329 15.87 33.79 -7.06
N SER A 330 15.31 34.01 -8.24
CA SER A 330 15.88 34.91 -9.25
C SER A 330 15.24 36.30 -9.18
N ASP A 331 15.76 37.24 -9.97
CA ASP A 331 15.21 38.59 -10.11
C ASP A 331 13.97 38.66 -11.01
N GLU A 332 13.63 37.57 -11.71
CA GLU A 332 12.50 37.51 -12.64
C GLU A 332 11.21 37.09 -11.94
N THR A 333 10.15 37.85 -12.18
CA THR A 333 8.78 37.52 -11.78
C THR A 333 7.87 37.43 -13.00
N VAL A 334 6.87 36.56 -12.92
CA VAL A 334 5.85 36.36 -13.94
C VAL A 334 4.48 36.42 -13.29
N GLU A 335 3.54 37.11 -13.94
CA GLU A 335 2.16 37.19 -13.49
C GLU A 335 1.28 36.22 -14.28
N TYR A 336 0.44 35.49 -13.55
CA TYR A 336 -0.52 34.56 -14.11
C TYR A 336 -1.94 34.96 -13.69
N PRO A 337 -2.82 35.33 -14.62
CA PRO A 337 -4.24 35.53 -14.33
C PRO A 337 -4.87 34.22 -13.83
N THR A 338 -5.61 34.29 -12.73
CA THR A 338 -6.28 33.15 -12.12
C THR A 338 -7.53 33.56 -11.37
N ASP A 339 -8.61 32.81 -11.59
CA ASP A 339 -9.86 32.97 -10.83
C ASP A 339 -9.87 32.14 -9.55
N VAL A 340 -9.12 31.03 -9.53
CA VAL A 340 -9.11 30.06 -8.43
C VAL A 340 -7.69 29.61 -8.15
N LEU A 341 -7.22 29.92 -6.94
CA LEU A 341 -5.95 29.43 -6.43
C LEU A 341 -6.19 28.25 -5.48
N ILE A 342 -5.53 27.13 -5.73
CA ILE A 342 -5.62 25.91 -4.91
C ILE A 342 -4.26 25.66 -4.25
N MET A 343 -4.24 25.58 -2.93
CA MET A 343 -3.03 25.39 -2.12
C MET A 343 -2.83 23.90 -1.77
N ALA A 344 -1.94 23.22 -2.48
CA ALA A 344 -1.66 21.78 -2.34
C ALA A 344 -0.21 21.51 -1.89
N ILE A 345 0.22 22.20 -0.84
CA ILE A 345 1.60 22.22 -0.33
C ILE A 345 1.88 21.20 0.80
N GLY A 346 0.95 20.26 1.02
CA GLY A 346 1.06 19.19 2.01
C GLY A 346 0.40 19.52 3.35
N GLN A 347 0.50 18.57 4.27
CA GLN A 347 -0.08 18.64 5.61
C GLN A 347 0.96 18.32 6.69
N GLU A 348 0.61 18.64 7.92
CA GLU A 348 1.38 18.28 9.11
C GLU A 348 0.54 17.52 10.12
N PRO A 349 1.13 16.55 10.84
CA PRO A 349 0.46 15.93 11.97
C PRO A 349 0.15 16.95 13.05
N SER A 350 -0.96 16.74 13.75
CA SER A 350 -1.25 17.48 14.97
C SER A 350 -0.21 17.15 16.04
N GLU A 351 0.14 18.14 16.87
CA GLU A 351 0.99 17.89 18.03
C GLU A 351 0.15 17.32 19.16
N TRP A 352 0.51 16.13 19.60
CA TRP A 352 -0.13 15.45 20.71
C TRP A 352 0.84 15.42 21.90
N ASP A 353 0.46 16.07 23.01
CA ASP A 353 1.19 15.99 24.27
C ASP A 353 0.47 15.09 25.27
N PHE A 354 1.00 13.90 25.47
CA PHE A 354 0.43 12.89 26.36
C PHE A 354 1.24 12.67 27.65
N GLN A 355 2.17 13.57 28.00
CA GLN A 355 2.95 13.49 29.24
C GLN A 355 3.59 12.09 29.50
N LYS A 356 4.17 11.47 28.47
CA LYS A 356 4.88 10.17 28.51
C LYS A 356 4.02 8.95 28.93
N ARG A 357 2.72 8.91 28.60
CA ARG A 357 1.90 7.71 28.75
C ARG A 357 2.37 6.58 27.82
N SER A 358 2.52 5.36 28.38
CA SER A 358 3.02 4.19 27.66
C SER A 358 1.96 3.40 26.89
N ASN A 359 0.68 3.65 27.17
CA ASN A 359 -0.46 2.99 26.53
C ASN A 359 -1.12 3.84 25.43
N ILE A 360 -0.38 4.79 24.87
CA ILE A 360 -0.79 5.60 23.73
C ILE A 360 0.22 5.42 22.60
N PHE A 361 -0.29 5.02 21.44
CA PHE A 361 0.48 4.73 20.24
C PHE A 361 0.09 5.70 19.13
N ILE A 362 1.03 6.09 18.27
CA ILE A 362 0.75 6.99 17.13
C ILE A 362 1.09 6.25 15.85
N GLY A 363 0.18 6.24 14.88
CA GLY A 363 0.31 5.49 13.64
C GLY A 363 -0.12 6.26 12.39
N GLY A 364 0.31 5.77 11.24
CA GLY A 364 0.03 6.34 9.92
C GLY A 364 0.57 7.76 9.79
N ASP A 365 -0.17 8.60 9.06
CA ASP A 365 0.22 10.00 8.78
C ASP A 365 0.15 10.92 10.01
N ALA A 366 -0.28 10.42 11.17
CA ALA A 366 -0.14 11.15 12.43
C ALA A 366 1.32 11.16 12.94
N ARG A 367 2.19 10.30 12.38
CA ARG A 367 3.62 10.30 12.71
C ARG A 367 4.38 11.27 11.80
N LYS A 368 5.41 11.91 12.37
CA LYS A 368 6.27 12.87 11.64
C LYS A 368 7.16 12.20 10.58
N ASP A 369 7.44 10.91 10.73
CA ASP A 369 8.23 10.06 9.83
C ASP A 369 7.37 9.26 8.84
N SER A 370 6.10 9.65 8.63
CA SER A 370 5.24 8.94 7.67
C SER A 370 5.68 9.17 6.22
N GLU A 371 5.65 8.09 5.43
CA GLU A 371 5.89 8.10 3.98
C GLU A 371 4.70 8.65 3.17
N GLY A 372 3.53 8.87 3.80
CA GLY A 372 2.39 9.53 3.15
C GLY A 372 1.69 8.70 2.07
N THR A 373 1.75 7.36 2.15
CA THR A 373 1.04 6.45 1.22
C THR A 373 0.18 5.45 1.96
N VAL A 374 -0.84 4.94 1.28
CA VAL A 374 -1.88 4.09 1.89
C VAL A 374 -1.30 2.79 2.48
N ILE A 375 -0.43 2.11 1.74
CA ILE A 375 0.18 0.84 2.20
C ILE A 375 1.12 1.04 3.40
N HIS A 376 1.83 2.17 3.48
CA HIS A 376 2.66 2.49 4.66
C HIS A 376 1.80 2.83 5.88
N SER A 377 0.65 3.49 5.67
CA SER A 377 -0.34 3.69 6.74
C SER A 377 -0.92 2.37 7.25
N ILE A 378 -1.22 1.43 6.35
CA ILE A 378 -1.68 0.07 6.69
C ILE A 378 -0.60 -0.67 7.50
N ALA A 379 0.65 -0.66 7.02
CA ALA A 379 1.79 -1.24 7.74
C ALA A 379 1.96 -0.63 9.15
N SER A 380 1.74 0.69 9.28
CA SER A 380 1.75 1.34 10.59
C SER A 380 0.60 0.87 11.49
N GLY A 381 -0.60 0.67 10.94
CA GLY A 381 -1.73 0.13 11.70
C GLY A 381 -1.47 -1.29 12.21
N LYS A 382 -0.87 -2.14 11.37
CA LYS A 382 -0.40 -3.48 11.74
C LYS A 382 0.60 -3.41 12.90
N ARG A 383 1.63 -2.56 12.83
CA ARG A 383 2.59 -2.38 13.93
C ARG A 383 1.93 -1.87 15.21
N SER A 384 1.06 -0.87 15.14
CA SER A 384 0.38 -0.34 16.32
C SER A 384 -0.52 -1.39 17.00
N ALA A 385 -1.18 -2.27 16.23
CA ALA A 385 -1.94 -3.38 16.80
C ALA A 385 -1.05 -4.39 17.54
N ASP A 386 0.12 -4.73 16.97
CA ASP A 386 1.11 -5.61 17.60
C ASP A 386 1.67 -5.01 18.89
N GLU A 387 2.03 -3.73 18.88
CA GLU A 387 2.54 -3.01 20.06
C GLU A 387 1.50 -2.97 21.19
N VAL A 388 0.23 -2.70 20.87
CA VAL A 388 -0.88 -2.75 21.84
C VAL A 388 -1.06 -4.16 22.39
N SER A 389 -1.03 -5.18 21.53
CA SER A 389 -1.19 -6.58 21.96
C SER A 389 -0.08 -6.99 22.91
N ARG A 390 1.18 -6.73 22.56
CA ARG A 390 2.33 -7.00 23.43
C ARG A 390 2.22 -6.28 24.77
N LEU A 391 1.79 -5.02 24.78
CA LEU A 391 1.63 -4.25 26.00
C LEU A 391 0.54 -4.83 26.93
N LEU A 392 -0.63 -5.20 26.37
CA LEU A 392 -1.81 -5.53 27.17
C LEU A 392 -1.94 -7.03 27.49
N THR A 393 -1.41 -7.91 26.63
CA THR A 393 -1.55 -9.37 26.77
C THR A 393 -0.22 -10.12 26.74
N GLY A 394 0.89 -9.46 26.36
CA GLY A 394 2.18 -10.10 26.17
C GLY A 394 2.28 -10.95 24.89
N ILE A 395 1.25 -10.93 24.03
CA ILE A 395 1.20 -11.70 22.79
C ILE A 395 1.76 -10.86 21.66
N GLN A 396 2.65 -11.46 20.87
CA GLN A 396 3.10 -10.93 19.58
C GLN A 396 2.15 -11.44 18.49
N LEU A 397 1.60 -10.51 17.69
CA LEU A 397 0.66 -10.82 16.62
C LEU A 397 1.36 -11.23 15.32
N PHE A 398 2.55 -10.72 15.06
CA PHE A 398 3.26 -10.95 13.80
C PHE A 398 4.71 -11.36 14.02
N GLU A 399 5.12 -12.41 13.31
CA GLU A 399 6.51 -12.81 13.24
C GLU A 399 7.34 -11.82 12.39
N PRO A 400 8.63 -11.65 12.71
CA PRO A 400 9.55 -10.90 11.86
C PRO A 400 9.73 -11.62 10.51
N LEU A 401 10.14 -10.87 9.48
CA LEU A 401 10.48 -11.44 8.20
C LEU A 401 11.65 -12.43 8.31
N GLY A 402 11.55 -13.54 7.60
CA GLY A 402 12.62 -14.54 7.47
C GLY A 402 13.67 -14.16 6.42
N GLU A 403 14.49 -15.15 6.02
CA GLU A 403 15.43 -14.99 4.90
C GLU A 403 14.67 -14.61 3.62
N GLU A 404 15.22 -13.65 2.86
CA GLU A 404 14.69 -13.26 1.56
C GLU A 404 15.45 -13.98 0.42
N VAL A 405 14.72 -14.47 -0.57
CA VAL A 405 15.31 -15.08 -1.78
C VAL A 405 15.63 -14.04 -2.85
N THR A 406 16.86 -14.05 -3.34
CA THR A 406 17.34 -13.19 -4.42
C THR A 406 17.36 -13.93 -5.75
N TYR A 407 17.45 -13.19 -6.86
CA TYR A 407 17.48 -13.74 -8.21
C TYR A 407 18.57 -14.80 -8.41
N ASP A 408 19.79 -14.52 -7.95
CA ASP A 408 20.98 -15.37 -8.08
C ASP A 408 20.89 -16.70 -7.34
N LYS A 409 20.03 -16.78 -6.32
CA LYS A 409 19.75 -18.02 -5.57
C LYS A 409 18.75 -18.94 -6.28
N MET A 410 18.11 -18.47 -7.35
CA MET A 410 17.04 -19.20 -8.05
C MET A 410 17.52 -19.78 -9.39
N ASN A 411 17.02 -20.97 -9.74
CA ASN A 411 17.31 -21.60 -11.03
C ASN A 411 16.37 -21.12 -12.15
N VAL A 412 16.32 -19.81 -12.40
CA VAL A 412 15.28 -19.23 -13.26
C VAL A 412 15.40 -19.60 -14.74
N ASP A 413 16.61 -19.56 -15.30
CA ASP A 413 16.85 -19.77 -16.74
C ASP A 413 16.50 -21.19 -17.21
N ARG A 414 16.54 -22.17 -16.30
CA ARG A 414 16.23 -23.57 -16.60
C ARG A 414 14.74 -23.86 -16.65
N TYR A 415 13.93 -23.13 -15.89
CA TYR A 415 12.54 -23.52 -15.61
C TYR A 415 11.49 -22.51 -16.06
N PHE A 416 11.88 -21.28 -16.41
CA PHE A 416 10.93 -20.23 -16.79
C PHE A 416 11.17 -19.70 -18.19
N THR A 417 10.11 -19.16 -18.80
CA THR A 417 10.13 -18.60 -20.15
C THR A 417 9.76 -17.13 -20.12
N ARG A 418 10.29 -16.36 -21.08
CA ARG A 418 10.00 -14.93 -21.19
C ARG A 418 8.57 -14.73 -21.66
N LYS A 419 7.84 -13.81 -21.02
CA LYS A 419 6.44 -13.48 -21.35
C LYS A 419 6.20 -11.99 -21.22
N MET A 420 5.42 -11.40 -22.13
CA MET A 420 5.04 -9.99 -22.07
C MET A 420 4.24 -9.66 -20.81
N ARG A 421 4.51 -8.48 -20.23
CA ARG A 421 3.79 -7.95 -19.07
C ARG A 421 2.41 -7.44 -19.46
N LEU A 422 1.39 -7.82 -18.67
CA LEU A 422 0.04 -7.28 -18.80
C LEU A 422 0.03 -5.77 -18.53
N LYS A 423 -0.68 -5.03 -19.38
CA LYS A 423 -0.93 -3.59 -19.24
C LYS A 423 -2.42 -3.35 -19.08
N THR A 424 -2.80 -2.43 -18.20
CA THR A 424 -4.19 -1.98 -18.06
C THR A 424 -4.60 -1.11 -19.26
N PHE A 425 -5.88 -1.17 -19.60
CA PHE A 425 -6.46 -0.21 -20.53
C PHE A 425 -6.63 1.14 -19.82
N LYS A 426 -6.11 2.20 -20.43
CA LYS A 426 -6.28 3.57 -19.94
C LYS A 426 -7.24 4.33 -20.84
N THR A 427 -8.25 4.92 -20.23
CA THR A 427 -9.22 5.74 -20.96
C THR A 427 -8.50 6.92 -21.65
N PRO A 428 -8.79 7.20 -22.95
CA PRO A 428 -8.17 8.34 -23.65
C PRO A 428 -8.39 9.66 -22.91
N SER A 429 -7.39 10.54 -22.92
CA SER A 429 -7.44 11.81 -22.16
C SER A 429 -8.65 12.67 -22.51
N ALA A 430 -9.07 12.70 -23.79
CA ALA A 430 -10.26 13.42 -24.23
C ALA A 430 -11.54 13.01 -23.48
N LYS A 431 -11.68 11.73 -23.09
CA LYS A 431 -12.82 11.25 -22.29
C LYS A 431 -12.59 11.47 -20.80
N ARG A 432 -11.37 11.23 -20.30
CA ARG A 432 -10.99 11.42 -18.88
C ARG A 432 -11.29 12.83 -18.37
N ARG A 433 -11.14 13.84 -19.23
CA ARG A 433 -11.38 15.25 -18.91
C ARG A 433 -12.86 15.59 -18.66
N LEU A 434 -13.78 14.72 -19.07
CA LEU A 434 -15.22 14.99 -19.05
C LEU A 434 -15.96 14.21 -17.95
N SER A 435 -15.30 13.31 -17.23
CA SER A 435 -15.98 12.50 -16.21
C SER A 435 -15.06 12.15 -15.05
N PHE A 436 -15.70 11.79 -13.93
CA PHE A 436 -15.05 11.18 -12.76
C PHE A 436 -15.11 9.64 -12.82
N GLU A 437 -15.33 9.06 -14.00
CA GLU A 437 -15.26 7.61 -14.20
C GLU A 437 -13.82 7.11 -14.03
N PRO A 438 -13.63 5.83 -13.63
CA PRO A 438 -12.32 5.23 -13.48
C PRO A 438 -11.43 5.42 -14.71
N VAL A 439 -10.21 5.90 -14.48
CA VAL A 439 -9.23 6.16 -15.55
C VAL A 439 -8.65 4.87 -16.10
N GLU A 440 -8.40 3.90 -15.23
CA GLU A 440 -7.91 2.59 -15.58
C GLU A 440 -8.99 1.55 -15.29
N SER A 441 -9.22 0.67 -16.25
CA SER A 441 -10.14 -0.45 -16.06
C SER A 441 -9.41 -1.63 -15.44
N ILE A 442 -10.05 -2.28 -14.48
CA ILE A 442 -9.58 -3.57 -13.96
C ILE A 442 -9.66 -4.58 -15.09
N VAL A 443 -8.60 -5.36 -15.25
CA VAL A 443 -8.49 -6.42 -16.25
C VAL A 443 -9.41 -7.58 -15.90
N SER A 444 -9.76 -8.40 -16.89
CA SER A 444 -10.57 -9.61 -16.64
C SER A 444 -9.87 -10.57 -15.70
N LEU A 445 -10.64 -11.44 -15.04
CA LEU A 445 -10.08 -12.52 -14.22
C LEU A 445 -9.15 -13.41 -15.03
N GLU A 446 -9.51 -13.74 -16.27
CA GLU A 446 -8.72 -14.57 -17.17
C GLU A 446 -7.36 -13.94 -17.51
N GLU A 447 -7.32 -12.64 -17.81
CA GLU A 447 -6.08 -11.88 -18.01
C GLU A 447 -5.25 -11.85 -16.72
N GLY A 448 -5.91 -11.69 -15.57
CA GLY A 448 -5.27 -11.75 -14.26
C GLY A 448 -4.62 -13.11 -13.98
N VAL A 449 -5.29 -14.22 -14.31
CA VAL A 449 -4.74 -15.59 -14.16
C VAL A 449 -3.50 -15.78 -15.05
N VAL A 450 -3.53 -15.28 -16.28
CA VAL A 450 -2.38 -15.35 -17.21
C VAL A 450 -1.18 -14.55 -16.68
N GLU A 451 -1.43 -13.35 -16.14
CA GLU A 451 -0.38 -12.52 -15.53
C GLU A 451 0.09 -13.05 -14.17
N ALA A 452 -0.75 -13.75 -13.42
CA ALA A 452 -0.33 -14.48 -12.22
C ALA A 452 0.56 -15.67 -12.57
N ASP A 453 0.30 -16.35 -13.70
CA ASP A 453 1.13 -17.48 -14.16
C ASP A 453 2.56 -17.08 -14.52
N ARG A 454 2.72 -15.79 -14.84
CA ARG A 454 4.00 -15.12 -15.08
C ARG A 454 4.88 -15.03 -13.82
N CYS A 455 4.34 -15.15 -12.61
CA CYS A 455 5.10 -15.06 -11.36
C CYS A 455 6.13 -16.20 -11.23
N PHE A 456 7.30 -15.98 -10.61
CA PHE A 456 8.21 -17.09 -10.30
C PHE A 456 7.83 -17.85 -9.03
N ARG A 457 6.99 -17.25 -8.17
CA ARG A 457 6.63 -17.78 -6.85
C ARG A 457 7.88 -17.97 -6.00
N CYS A 458 8.74 -16.93 -5.99
CA CYS A 458 10.04 -16.93 -5.33
C CYS A 458 9.90 -17.38 -3.88
N GLY A 459 10.71 -18.33 -3.43
CA GLY A 459 10.76 -18.73 -2.02
C GLY A 459 9.57 -19.55 -1.54
N THR A 460 8.57 -19.80 -2.38
CA THR A 460 7.35 -20.53 -2.00
C THR A 460 7.34 -21.93 -2.61
N CYS A 461 7.17 -22.95 -1.77
CA CYS A 461 6.90 -24.30 -2.22
C CYS A 461 5.52 -24.35 -2.86
N ILE A 462 5.48 -24.66 -4.16
CA ILE A 462 4.22 -24.85 -4.87
C ILE A 462 3.97 -26.32 -5.22
N GLY A 463 4.66 -27.26 -4.55
CA GLY A 463 4.56 -28.71 -4.81
C GLY A 463 3.29 -29.37 -4.26
N GLY A 464 3.34 -30.69 -4.08
CA GLY A 464 2.20 -31.49 -3.57
C GLY A 464 1.46 -32.24 -4.69
N VAL A 465 0.27 -32.79 -4.38
CA VAL A 465 -0.57 -33.42 -5.42
C VAL A 465 -1.22 -32.36 -6.30
N ASN A 466 -1.43 -32.69 -7.57
CA ASN A 466 -1.99 -31.79 -8.59
C ASN A 466 -1.17 -30.50 -8.85
N SER A 467 0.10 -30.48 -8.43
CA SER A 467 1.05 -29.42 -8.76
C SER A 467 1.90 -29.76 -9.99
N ILE A 468 2.29 -28.73 -10.74
CA ILE A 468 3.26 -28.83 -11.83
C ILE A 468 4.72 -28.85 -11.35
N CYS A 469 4.99 -28.60 -10.06
CA CYS A 469 6.35 -28.45 -9.52
C CYS A 469 6.77 -29.63 -8.61
N ASP A 470 7.45 -30.59 -9.22
CA ASP A 470 8.00 -31.78 -8.55
C ASP A 470 9.53 -31.89 -8.73
N TRP A 471 10.24 -30.82 -9.10
CA TRP A 471 11.65 -30.92 -9.53
C TRP A 471 12.58 -31.52 -8.47
N CYS A 472 12.46 -31.10 -7.21
CA CYS A 472 13.24 -31.69 -6.12
C CYS A 472 12.97 -33.20 -5.94
N PHE A 473 11.72 -33.62 -6.09
CA PHE A 473 11.29 -35.02 -6.00
C PHE A 473 11.78 -35.83 -7.21
N ARG A 474 11.64 -35.29 -8.42
CA ARG A 474 12.11 -35.93 -9.67
C ARG A 474 13.63 -36.06 -9.71
N ALA A 475 14.36 -35.06 -9.23
CA ALA A 475 15.82 -35.10 -9.13
C ALA A 475 16.33 -36.17 -8.14
N CYS A 476 15.49 -36.61 -7.20
CA CYS A 476 15.82 -37.72 -6.29
C CYS A 476 15.87 -39.07 -7.03
N GLY A 477 15.02 -39.26 -8.05
CA GLY A 477 15.00 -40.45 -8.90
C GLY A 477 14.64 -41.74 -8.13
N GLU A 478 15.33 -42.84 -8.45
CA GLU A 478 15.09 -44.20 -7.90
C GLU A 478 15.51 -44.38 -6.43
N LYS A 479 16.20 -43.41 -5.83
CA LYS A 479 16.73 -43.54 -4.46
C LYS A 479 15.67 -43.38 -3.38
N ASP A 480 14.48 -42.89 -3.75
CA ASP A 480 13.32 -42.71 -2.88
C ASP A 480 13.68 -42.05 -1.53
N GLY A 481 14.52 -41.01 -1.57
CA GLY A 481 15.06 -40.31 -0.40
C GLY A 481 14.21 -39.12 0.09
N ILE A 482 13.07 -38.88 -0.55
CA ILE A 482 12.14 -37.77 -0.26
C ILE A 482 10.74 -38.33 -0.04
N VAL A 483 10.05 -37.86 1.00
CA VAL A 483 8.60 -38.05 1.16
C VAL A 483 7.90 -36.94 0.40
N LYS A 484 7.00 -37.30 -0.51
CA LYS A 484 6.03 -36.37 -1.10
C LYS A 484 4.74 -36.44 -0.28
N MET A 485 4.31 -35.30 0.27
CA MET A 485 3.05 -35.23 1.01
C MET A 485 1.87 -35.36 0.04
N MET A 486 0.90 -36.21 0.38
CA MET A 486 -0.32 -36.42 -0.40
C MET A 486 -1.38 -35.35 -0.09
N ALA A 487 -0.97 -34.09 -0.13
CA ALA A 487 -1.81 -32.91 0.10
C ALA A 487 -1.80 -32.01 -1.13
N GLY A 488 -2.96 -31.44 -1.47
CA GLY A 488 -3.03 -30.38 -2.47
C GLY A 488 -2.29 -29.14 -1.97
N TRP A 489 -1.90 -28.27 -2.90
CA TRP A 489 -1.21 -27.04 -2.52
C TRP A 489 -2.05 -26.20 -1.56
N ASN A 490 -1.39 -25.61 -0.56
CA ASN A 490 -1.91 -24.63 0.37
C ASN A 490 -0.77 -23.69 0.83
N PRO A 491 -1.08 -22.56 1.49
CA PRO A 491 -0.07 -21.61 1.95
C PRO A 491 0.90 -22.16 3.01
N GLN A 492 0.52 -23.23 3.73
CA GLN A 492 1.28 -23.84 4.82
C GLN A 492 2.33 -24.85 4.35
N GLY A 493 2.59 -24.96 3.05
CA GLY A 493 3.73 -25.73 2.53
C GLY A 493 5.03 -25.39 3.28
N PRO A 494 6.05 -26.25 3.21
CA PRO A 494 6.35 -27.09 2.05
C PRO A 494 5.74 -28.50 2.06
N PHE A 495 5.73 -29.14 0.89
CA PHE A 495 5.03 -30.42 0.62
C PHE A 495 5.96 -31.63 0.51
N TYR A 496 7.22 -31.46 0.92
CA TYR A 496 8.23 -32.51 0.84
C TYR A 496 9.07 -32.53 2.10
N SER A 497 9.56 -33.71 2.47
CA SER A 497 10.49 -33.89 3.58
C SER A 497 11.51 -34.98 3.29
N LYS A 498 12.60 -34.99 4.06
CA LYS A 498 13.67 -35.97 3.92
C LYS A 498 13.25 -37.35 4.46
N LYS A 499 13.63 -38.43 3.78
CA LYS A 499 13.58 -39.80 4.30
C LYS A 499 14.90 -40.21 4.97
N ALA A 500 14.87 -41.25 5.81
CA ALA A 500 16.06 -41.74 6.51
C ALA A 500 17.14 -42.26 5.54
N GLU A 501 16.70 -42.75 4.37
CA GLU A 501 17.49 -43.32 3.28
C GLU A 501 18.15 -42.25 2.40
N CYS A 502 17.94 -40.96 2.68
CA CYS A 502 18.58 -39.88 1.94
C CYS A 502 20.11 -39.99 2.03
N ASP A 503 20.76 -39.98 0.86
CA ASP A 503 22.22 -40.05 0.70
C ASP A 503 22.90 -38.68 0.67
N ALA A 504 22.14 -37.59 0.89
CA ALA A 504 22.63 -36.21 0.92
C ALA A 504 23.39 -35.77 -0.35
N CYS A 505 23.01 -36.28 -1.53
CA CYS A 505 23.65 -35.93 -2.80
C CYS A 505 23.41 -34.50 -3.32
N GLY A 506 22.55 -33.70 -2.67
CA GLY A 506 22.34 -32.28 -2.99
C GLY A 506 21.50 -31.92 -4.22
N ARG A 507 21.28 -32.87 -5.13
CA ARG A 507 20.51 -32.64 -6.37
C ARG A 507 19.16 -31.96 -6.18
N CYS A 508 18.46 -32.23 -5.07
CA CYS A 508 17.14 -31.65 -4.81
C CYS A 508 17.15 -30.13 -4.55
N TRP A 509 18.21 -29.59 -3.93
CA TRP A 509 18.36 -28.14 -3.78
C TRP A 509 18.99 -27.49 -5.01
N GLU A 510 19.92 -28.18 -5.69
CA GLU A 510 20.49 -27.71 -6.95
C GLU A 510 19.43 -27.58 -8.05
N ASP A 511 18.42 -28.45 -8.08
CA ASP A 511 17.32 -28.40 -9.05
C ASP A 511 16.10 -27.59 -8.55
N CYS A 512 16.14 -26.98 -7.36
CA CYS A 512 15.01 -26.21 -6.86
C CYS A 512 14.85 -24.89 -7.66
N PRO A 513 13.73 -24.66 -8.37
CA PRO A 513 13.57 -23.42 -9.16
C PRO A 513 13.41 -22.16 -8.30
N ARG A 514 13.06 -22.33 -7.01
CA ARG A 514 12.52 -21.27 -6.14
C ARG A 514 13.30 -21.07 -4.85
N TYR A 515 14.41 -21.80 -4.66
CA TYR A 515 15.22 -21.73 -3.44
C TYR A 515 14.48 -22.15 -2.15
N VAL A 516 13.52 -23.06 -2.28
CA VAL A 516 12.75 -23.62 -1.14
C VAL A 516 13.49 -24.77 -0.47
N VAL A 517 14.31 -25.50 -1.24
CA VAL A 517 15.13 -26.60 -0.71
C VAL A 517 16.53 -26.05 -0.53
N ARG A 518 17.08 -26.17 0.68
CA ARG A 518 18.40 -25.64 1.02
C ARG A 518 19.25 -26.68 1.76
N PRO A 519 20.58 -26.61 1.65
CA PRO A 519 21.48 -27.40 2.48
C PRO A 519 21.46 -26.88 3.93
N ALA A 520 21.30 -27.77 4.91
CA ALA A 520 21.41 -27.46 6.34
C ALA A 520 22.45 -28.37 7.01
N VAL A 521 23.31 -27.80 7.85
CA VAL A 521 24.34 -28.55 8.60
C VAL A 521 23.72 -29.14 9.86
N MET A 522 23.87 -30.44 10.10
CA MET A 522 23.41 -31.07 11.34
C MET A 522 24.25 -30.60 12.53
N GLY A 523 23.61 -30.00 13.54
CA GLY A 523 24.23 -29.63 14.82
C GLY A 523 24.22 -28.14 15.16
N GLU A 524 23.74 -27.27 14.26
CA GLU A 524 23.38 -25.89 14.61
C GLU A 524 21.91 -25.86 15.02
N GLU A 525 21.65 -25.96 16.32
CA GLU A 525 20.35 -25.54 16.88
C GLU A 525 20.14 -24.06 16.54
N LYS A 526 19.02 -23.74 15.87
CA LYS A 526 18.55 -22.36 15.69
C LYS A 526 17.96 -21.83 17.01
#